data_AF-H0HN33-F1
#
_entry.id   AF-H0HN33-F1
#
_cell.length_a   1.000
_cell.length_b   1.000
_cell.length_c   1.000
_cell.angle_alpha   90.00
_cell.angle_beta   90.00
_cell.angle_gamma   90.00
#
_symmetry.space_group_name_H-M   'P 1'
#
loop_
_entity.id
_entity.type
_entity.pdbx_description
1 polymer ?
#
loop_
_entity_poly.entity_id
_entity_poly.type
_entity_poly.pdbx_seq_one_letter_code
_entity_poly.pdbx_strand_id
1 'polypeptide(L)'
;MKTVKFTAMKDGTREEYEFLTAHETEYAAKTGDRLLDALVQLDEGLSGYKITRLGHSLQAATRAFRDGADTDWIACALLHDIGDIYAPYNHDEYAAAIVKPFVREQCFWTVEKHGDFQRLYYAHHLGGNPHARDRFAGHVYFDDCDQFCERWDQSSFDPDYDTLPIEFFRPFVIEVFSRKAYDPAVIRPGERVPLVNPEIARQRASA
;
A
#
# COMPACT_ATOMS: atom_id res chain seq x y z
N MET A 1 -7.50 -10.87 33.92
CA MET A 1 -7.36 -12.29 33.51
C MET A 1 -6.03 -12.43 32.76
N LYS A 2 -5.39 -13.62 32.71
CA LYS A 2 -4.15 -13.82 31.90
C LYS A 2 -4.41 -14.59 30.60
N THR A 3 -5.38 -15.50 30.60
CA THR A 3 -5.78 -16.32 29.47
C THR A 3 -7.25 -16.70 29.65
N VAL A 4 -7.99 -16.83 28.55
CA VAL A 4 -9.37 -17.36 28.54
C VAL A 4 -9.39 -18.85 28.94
N LYS A 5 -10.56 -19.35 29.34
CA LYS A 5 -10.80 -20.74 29.74
C LYS A 5 -11.47 -21.57 28.65
N PHE A 6 -12.21 -20.94 27.72
CA PHE A 6 -12.84 -21.66 26.63
C PHE A 6 -11.81 -22.36 25.73
N THR A 7 -12.15 -23.55 25.24
CA THR A 7 -11.34 -24.30 24.25
C THR A 7 -11.96 -24.26 22.85
N ALA A 8 -13.22 -23.83 22.73
CA ALA A 8 -13.90 -23.51 21.49
C ALA A 8 -14.67 -22.18 21.64
N MET A 9 -14.66 -21.33 20.60
CA MET A 9 -15.24 -19.97 20.66
C MET A 9 -16.70 -19.96 21.13
N LYS A 10 -17.50 -20.95 20.71
CA LYS A 10 -18.92 -21.06 21.10
C LYS A 10 -19.16 -21.19 22.61
N ASP A 11 -18.13 -21.58 23.37
CA ASP A 11 -18.20 -21.82 24.81
C ASP A 11 -17.64 -20.63 25.62
N GLY A 12 -17.24 -19.53 24.96
CA GLY A 12 -16.66 -18.36 25.60
C GLY A 12 -17.70 -17.47 26.30
N THR A 13 -17.28 -16.80 27.38
CA THR A 13 -18.11 -15.82 28.08
C THR A 13 -17.86 -14.40 27.60
N ARG A 14 -18.78 -13.49 27.92
CA ARG A 14 -18.64 -12.06 27.59
C ARG A 14 -17.37 -11.46 28.16
N GLU A 15 -17.06 -11.74 29.43
CA GLU A 15 -15.90 -11.21 30.14
C GLU A 15 -14.59 -11.68 29.48
N GLU A 16 -14.59 -12.91 28.94
CA GLU A 16 -13.45 -13.45 28.21
C GLU A 16 -13.26 -12.74 26.87
N TYR A 17 -14.35 -12.44 26.17
CA TYR A 17 -14.30 -11.68 24.92
C TYR A 17 -13.93 -10.22 25.13
N GLU A 18 -14.42 -9.54 26.18
CA GLU A 18 -13.98 -8.19 26.53
C GLU A 18 -12.47 -8.15 26.83
N PHE A 19 -11.95 -9.16 27.53
CA PHE A 19 -10.51 -9.33 27.74
C PHE A 19 -9.75 -9.52 26.43
N LEU A 20 -10.20 -10.41 25.54
CA LEU A 20 -9.55 -10.66 24.25
C LEU A 20 -9.59 -9.42 23.35
N THR A 21 -10.74 -8.76 23.22
CA THR A 21 -10.89 -7.57 22.37
C THR A 21 -9.92 -6.46 22.77
N ALA A 22 -9.66 -6.25 24.06
CA ALA A 22 -8.66 -5.28 24.50
C ALA A 22 -7.24 -5.63 24.01
N HIS A 23 -6.85 -6.91 24.10
CA HIS A 23 -5.54 -7.39 23.63
C HIS A 23 -5.42 -7.34 22.10
N GLU A 24 -6.47 -7.75 21.40
CA GLU A 24 -6.55 -7.72 19.93
C GLU A 24 -6.47 -6.29 19.41
N THR A 25 -7.14 -5.33 20.08
CA THR A 25 -7.07 -3.91 19.73
C THR A 25 -5.67 -3.35 19.92
N GLU A 26 -5.01 -3.65 21.05
CA GLU A 26 -3.62 -3.21 21.27
C GLU A 26 -2.67 -3.83 20.23
N TYR A 27 -2.85 -5.11 19.91
CA TYR A 27 -2.04 -5.78 18.89
C TYR A 27 -2.28 -5.18 17.50
N ALA A 28 -3.54 -4.93 17.12
CA ALA A 28 -3.92 -4.35 15.84
C ALA A 28 -3.35 -2.93 15.67
N ALA A 29 -3.28 -2.12 16.73
CA ALA A 29 -2.69 -0.78 16.68
C ALA A 29 -1.21 -0.76 16.25
N LYS A 30 -0.48 -1.87 16.42
CA LYS A 30 0.93 -2.02 16.03
C LYS A 30 1.11 -2.56 14.59
N THR A 31 0.04 -2.60 13.79
CA THR A 31 0.09 -3.16 12.42
C THR A 31 1.01 -2.35 11.51
N GLY A 32 0.96 -1.02 11.58
CA GLY A 32 1.81 -0.17 10.77
C GLY A 32 3.30 -0.44 11.01
N ASP A 33 3.73 -0.58 12.26
CA ASP A 33 5.12 -0.90 12.60
C ASP A 33 5.55 -2.26 12.02
N ARG A 34 4.71 -3.29 12.16
CA ARG A 34 5.01 -4.63 11.61
C ARG A 34 5.10 -4.63 10.09
N LEU A 35 4.30 -3.81 9.40
CA LEU A 35 4.37 -3.69 7.95
C LEU A 35 5.68 -3.02 7.50
N LEU A 36 6.14 -2.00 8.22
CA LEU A 36 7.44 -1.38 7.95
C LEU A 36 8.58 -2.39 8.18
N ASP A 37 8.53 -3.17 9.25
CA ASP A 37 9.52 -4.22 9.51
C ASP A 37 9.48 -5.31 8.42
N ALA A 38 8.30 -5.66 7.92
CA ALA A 38 8.14 -6.60 6.80
C ALA A 38 8.71 -6.04 5.48
N LEU A 39 8.58 -4.73 5.22
CA LEU A 39 9.24 -4.10 4.07
C LEU A 39 10.76 -4.20 4.15
N VAL A 40 11.34 -4.09 5.35
CA VAL A 40 12.79 -4.31 5.52
C VAL A 40 13.17 -5.75 5.16
N GLN A 41 12.33 -6.72 5.50
CA GLN A 41 12.56 -8.13 5.13
C GLN A 41 12.39 -8.39 3.62
N LEU A 42 11.66 -7.55 2.87
CA LEU A 42 11.59 -7.65 1.40
C LEU A 42 12.96 -7.49 0.73
N ASP A 43 13.89 -6.81 1.39
CA ASP A 43 15.26 -6.59 0.94
C ASP A 43 16.04 -7.92 0.77
N GLU A 44 15.68 -8.96 1.53
CA GLU A 44 16.36 -10.26 1.56
C GLU A 44 15.88 -11.25 0.47
N GLY A 45 14.94 -10.83 -0.39
CA GLY A 45 14.29 -11.64 -1.43
C GLY A 45 14.99 -11.69 -2.80
N LEU A 46 14.36 -12.40 -3.74
CA LEU A 46 14.82 -12.65 -5.12
C LEU A 46 15.17 -11.33 -5.85
N SER A 47 16.43 -11.16 -6.30
CA SER A 47 16.86 -9.95 -7.02
C SER A 47 17.57 -10.27 -8.33
N GLY A 48 16.98 -9.82 -9.44
CA GLY A 48 17.64 -9.59 -10.74
C GLY A 48 17.62 -8.12 -11.17
N TYR A 49 17.06 -7.24 -10.34
CA TYR A 49 17.01 -5.79 -10.57
C TYR A 49 18.24 -5.10 -9.97
N LYS A 50 18.50 -3.87 -10.41
CA LYS A 50 19.62 -3.05 -9.88
C LYS A 50 19.35 -2.51 -8.48
N ILE A 51 18.11 -2.59 -8.00
CA ILE A 51 17.69 -2.20 -6.65
C ILE A 51 16.91 -3.35 -6.02
N THR A 52 16.80 -3.31 -4.69
CA THR A 52 16.02 -4.28 -3.94
C THR A 52 14.53 -3.96 -3.99
N ARG A 53 13.68 -4.90 -3.53
CA ARG A 53 12.23 -4.68 -3.43
C ARG A 53 11.88 -3.55 -2.46
N LEU A 54 12.57 -3.48 -1.32
CA LEU A 54 12.48 -2.33 -0.43
C LEU A 54 12.86 -1.03 -1.15
N GLY A 55 13.97 -1.04 -1.90
CA GLY A 55 14.40 0.11 -2.69
C GLY A 55 13.32 0.59 -3.67
N HIS A 56 12.65 -0.33 -4.35
CA HIS A 56 11.53 -0.02 -5.25
C HIS A 56 10.37 0.64 -4.50
N SER A 57 9.88 0.05 -3.40
CA SER A 57 8.83 0.63 -2.55
C SER A 57 9.18 2.04 -2.05
N LEU A 58 10.42 2.25 -1.62
CA LEU A 58 10.89 3.55 -1.12
C LEU A 58 10.97 4.58 -2.26
N GLN A 59 11.39 4.19 -3.46
CA GLN A 59 11.40 5.07 -4.63
C GLN A 59 9.99 5.49 -5.02
N ALA A 60 9.04 4.54 -5.08
CA ALA A 60 7.65 4.83 -5.41
C ALA A 60 7.04 5.81 -4.40
N ALA A 61 7.24 5.58 -3.10
CA ALA A 61 6.79 6.47 -2.03
C ALA A 61 7.49 7.85 -2.07
N THR A 62 8.78 7.89 -2.41
CA THR A 62 9.54 9.14 -2.56
C THR A 62 9.00 9.97 -3.72
N ARG A 63 8.69 9.34 -4.86
CA ARG A 63 8.06 10.01 -6.01
C ARG A 63 6.67 10.54 -5.66
N ALA A 64 5.85 9.75 -4.99
CA ALA A 64 4.53 10.18 -4.51
C ALA A 64 4.64 11.39 -3.56
N PHE A 65 5.56 11.33 -2.60
CA PHE A 65 5.83 12.45 -1.70
C PHE A 65 6.27 13.69 -2.48
N ARG A 66 7.23 13.58 -3.40
CA ARG A 66 7.70 14.72 -4.20
C ARG A 66 6.63 15.29 -5.12
N ASP A 67 5.69 14.49 -5.56
CA ASP A 67 4.52 14.90 -6.35
C ASP A 67 3.44 15.63 -5.54
N GLY A 68 3.64 15.81 -4.24
CA GLY A 68 2.68 16.46 -3.36
C GLY A 68 1.49 15.57 -3.00
N ALA A 69 1.61 14.25 -3.19
CA ALA A 69 0.56 13.30 -2.82
C ALA A 69 0.26 13.37 -1.31
N ASP A 70 -0.98 13.01 -0.95
CA ASP A 70 -1.40 12.96 0.44
C ASP A 70 -1.04 11.63 1.11
N THR A 71 -1.38 11.52 2.40
CA THR A 71 -0.97 10.39 3.24
C THR A 71 -1.43 9.04 2.70
N ASP A 72 -2.65 8.92 2.16
CA ASP A 72 -3.17 7.65 1.64
C ASP A 72 -2.36 7.20 0.44
N TRP A 73 -2.07 8.12 -0.49
CA TRP A 73 -1.28 7.81 -1.67
C TRP A 73 0.16 7.45 -1.32
N ILE A 74 0.78 8.17 -0.38
CA ILE A 74 2.15 7.86 0.07
C ILE A 74 2.21 6.46 0.70
N ALA A 75 1.28 6.13 1.60
CA ALA A 75 1.24 4.82 2.23
C ALA A 75 0.95 3.70 1.21
N CYS A 76 0.02 3.92 0.28
CA CYS A 76 -0.27 2.96 -0.79
C CYS A 76 0.91 2.77 -1.75
N ALA A 77 1.62 3.84 -2.14
CA ALA A 77 2.81 3.73 -2.97
C ALA A 77 3.92 2.94 -2.26
N LEU A 78 4.10 3.12 -0.95
CA LEU A 78 5.07 2.34 -0.18
C LEU A 78 4.71 0.85 -0.09
N LEU A 79 3.42 0.53 0.04
CA LEU A 79 2.94 -0.82 0.37
C LEU A 79 2.40 -1.61 -0.83
N HIS A 80 2.33 -1.04 -2.04
CA HIS A 80 1.65 -1.66 -3.18
C HIS A 80 2.18 -3.06 -3.55
N ASP A 81 3.49 -3.28 -3.36
CA ASP A 81 4.18 -4.53 -3.65
C ASP A 81 4.50 -5.39 -2.42
N ILE A 82 3.97 -5.07 -1.23
CA ILE A 82 4.26 -5.84 0.00
C ILE A 82 3.83 -7.32 -0.09
N GLY A 83 2.94 -7.65 -1.03
CA GLY A 83 2.51 -9.01 -1.32
C GLY A 83 3.54 -9.87 -2.05
N ASP A 84 4.62 -9.32 -2.61
CA ASP A 84 5.55 -10.05 -3.49
C ASP A 84 6.14 -11.32 -2.85
N ILE A 85 6.43 -11.28 -1.55
CA ILE A 85 6.98 -12.45 -0.82
C ILE A 85 5.91 -13.51 -0.57
N TYR A 86 4.69 -13.10 -0.24
CA TYR A 86 3.67 -14.00 0.30
C TYR A 86 2.69 -14.50 -0.76
N ALA A 87 2.50 -13.72 -1.82
CA ALA A 87 1.47 -13.91 -2.82
C ALA A 87 1.91 -13.44 -4.22
N PRO A 88 3.06 -13.90 -4.77
CA PRO A 88 3.64 -13.36 -6.01
C PRO A 88 2.77 -13.47 -7.26
N TYR A 89 1.70 -14.28 -7.24
CA TYR A 89 0.76 -14.44 -8.36
C TYR A 89 -0.46 -13.53 -8.27
N ASN A 90 -0.65 -12.86 -7.14
CA ASN A 90 -1.75 -11.93 -6.85
C ASN A 90 -1.33 -10.93 -5.75
N HIS A 91 -0.11 -10.40 -5.88
CA HIS A 91 0.54 -9.61 -4.83
C HIS A 91 -0.18 -8.28 -4.60
N ASP A 92 -0.76 -7.76 -5.67
CA ASP A 92 -1.63 -6.59 -5.74
C ASP A 92 -2.92 -6.78 -4.93
N GLU A 93 -3.61 -7.90 -5.10
CA GLU A 93 -4.80 -8.25 -4.31
C GLU A 93 -4.45 -8.41 -2.82
N TYR A 94 -3.31 -9.04 -2.52
CA TYR A 94 -2.83 -9.21 -1.15
C TYR A 94 -2.52 -7.86 -0.49
N ALA A 95 -1.77 -7.00 -1.17
CA ALA A 95 -1.46 -5.66 -0.70
C ALA A 95 -2.73 -4.82 -0.49
N ALA A 96 -3.69 -4.91 -1.42
CA ALA A 96 -4.97 -4.23 -1.32
C ALA A 96 -5.75 -4.67 -0.09
N ALA A 97 -5.77 -5.96 0.24
CA ALA A 97 -6.45 -6.48 1.42
C ALA A 97 -5.91 -5.87 2.73
N ILE A 98 -4.61 -5.55 2.79
CA ILE A 98 -3.97 -4.91 3.94
C ILE A 98 -4.41 -3.46 4.09
N VAL A 99 -4.39 -2.67 3.00
CA VAL A 99 -4.65 -1.21 3.06
C VAL A 99 -6.13 -0.86 3.03
N LYS A 100 -6.97 -1.69 2.41
CA LYS A 100 -8.42 -1.46 2.20
C LYS A 100 -9.19 -0.96 3.41
N PRO A 101 -8.96 -1.45 4.65
CA PRO A 101 -9.71 -0.96 5.81
C PRO A 101 -9.38 0.50 6.19
N PHE A 102 -8.29 1.07 5.70
CA PHE A 102 -7.68 2.29 6.26
C PHE A 102 -7.50 3.44 5.26
N VAL A 103 -7.79 3.22 3.98
CA VAL A 103 -7.60 4.22 2.91
C VAL A 103 -8.87 4.39 2.08
N ARG A 104 -8.93 5.49 1.32
CA ARG A 104 -9.99 5.71 0.33
C ARG A 104 -10.13 4.56 -0.67
N GLU A 105 -11.33 4.41 -1.22
CA GLU A 105 -11.64 3.44 -2.27
C GLU A 105 -10.73 3.60 -3.48
N GLN A 106 -10.52 4.85 -3.91
CA GLN A 106 -9.58 5.22 -4.95
C GLN A 106 -8.19 4.59 -4.75
N CYS A 107 -7.62 4.69 -3.55
CA CYS A 107 -6.25 4.24 -3.28
C CYS A 107 -6.17 2.71 -3.19
N PHE A 108 -7.09 2.05 -2.47
CA PHE A 108 -7.06 0.59 -2.42
C PHE A 108 -7.37 -0.03 -3.79
N TRP A 109 -8.28 0.57 -4.57
CA TRP A 109 -8.61 0.06 -5.90
C TRP A 109 -7.39 0.15 -6.83
N THR A 110 -6.66 1.26 -6.79
CA THR A 110 -5.41 1.39 -7.52
C THR A 110 -4.40 0.32 -7.10
N VAL A 111 -4.20 0.10 -5.79
CA VAL A 111 -3.31 -0.98 -5.31
C VAL A 111 -3.81 -2.36 -5.78
N GLU A 112 -5.11 -2.62 -5.75
CA GLU A 112 -5.66 -3.92 -6.15
C GLU A 112 -5.49 -4.20 -7.64
N LYS A 113 -5.45 -3.17 -8.49
CA LYS A 113 -5.41 -3.31 -9.96
C LYS A 113 -4.07 -2.97 -10.58
N HIS A 114 -3.12 -2.42 -9.82
CA HIS A 114 -1.86 -1.94 -10.38
C HIS A 114 -1.11 -3.05 -11.13
N GLY A 115 -1.21 -4.31 -10.70
CA GLY A 115 -0.63 -5.49 -11.36
C GLY A 115 -1.04 -5.64 -12.83
N ASP A 116 -2.29 -5.28 -13.17
CA ASP A 116 -2.78 -5.28 -14.55
C ASP A 116 -2.34 -4.05 -15.35
N PHE A 117 -2.16 -2.91 -14.69
CA PHE A 117 -1.73 -1.66 -15.32
C PHE A 117 -0.23 -1.65 -15.61
N GLN A 118 0.60 -2.20 -14.71
CA GLN A 118 2.06 -2.28 -14.91
C GLN A 118 2.46 -3.21 -16.07
N ARG A 119 1.58 -4.15 -16.47
CA ARG A 119 1.82 -5.02 -17.64
C ARG A 119 2.07 -4.26 -18.93
N LEU A 120 1.57 -3.02 -19.04
CA LEU A 120 1.85 -2.13 -20.16
C LEU A 120 3.35 -2.05 -20.46
N TYR A 121 4.18 -1.96 -19.43
CA TYR A 121 5.60 -1.66 -19.56
C TYR A 121 6.46 -2.86 -19.94
N TYR A 122 6.06 -4.08 -19.58
CA TYR A 122 6.93 -5.27 -19.76
C TYR A 122 6.28 -6.46 -20.47
N ALA A 123 4.95 -6.61 -20.45
CA ALA A 123 4.31 -7.88 -20.85
C ALA A 123 4.60 -8.26 -22.32
N HIS A 124 4.77 -7.27 -23.20
CA HIS A 124 5.08 -7.47 -24.61
C HIS A 124 6.45 -8.15 -24.84
N HIS A 125 7.40 -8.01 -23.91
CA HIS A 125 8.68 -8.73 -23.95
C HIS A 125 8.55 -10.23 -23.65
N LEU A 126 7.44 -10.64 -23.03
CA LEU A 126 7.15 -12.02 -22.61
C LEU A 126 6.01 -12.65 -23.42
N GLY A 127 5.57 -12.00 -24.51
CA GLY A 127 4.41 -12.46 -25.29
C GLY A 127 3.07 -12.33 -24.57
N GLY A 128 3.02 -11.59 -23.46
CA GLY A 128 1.80 -11.30 -22.71
C GLY A 128 1.02 -10.12 -23.29
N ASN A 129 -0.17 -9.88 -22.73
CA ASN A 129 -1.02 -8.75 -23.11
C ASN A 129 -0.61 -7.47 -22.34
N PRO A 130 -0.03 -6.44 -23.00
CA PRO A 130 0.28 -5.15 -22.36
C PRO A 130 -0.99 -4.35 -22.01
N HIS A 131 -2.12 -4.65 -22.64
CA HIS A 131 -3.40 -3.97 -22.44
C HIS A 131 -4.34 -4.73 -21.50
N ALA A 132 -3.80 -5.46 -20.51
CA ALA A 132 -4.60 -6.18 -19.51
C ALA A 132 -5.54 -5.25 -18.72
N ARG A 133 -5.12 -3.99 -18.55
CA ARG A 133 -5.90 -2.91 -17.93
C ARG A 133 -7.22 -2.58 -18.64
N ASP A 134 -7.35 -2.85 -19.94
CA ASP A 134 -8.51 -2.42 -20.74
C ASP A 134 -9.82 -3.07 -20.27
N ARG A 135 -9.74 -4.18 -19.51
CA ARG A 135 -10.89 -4.78 -18.83
C ARG A 135 -11.57 -3.83 -17.83
N PHE A 136 -10.86 -2.79 -17.37
CA PHE A 136 -11.34 -1.77 -16.44
C PHE A 136 -11.70 -0.45 -17.13
N ALA A 137 -11.73 -0.41 -18.46
CA ALA A 137 -12.06 0.81 -19.20
C ALA A 137 -13.41 1.39 -18.74
N GLY A 138 -13.43 2.70 -18.48
CA GLY A 138 -14.59 3.42 -17.98
C GLY A 138 -14.78 3.37 -16.46
N HIS A 139 -13.92 2.66 -15.71
CA HIS A 139 -13.92 2.74 -14.25
C HIS A 139 -13.48 4.13 -13.77
N VAL A 140 -14.12 4.65 -12.72
CA VAL A 140 -13.88 6.02 -12.21
C VAL A 140 -12.42 6.26 -11.79
N TYR A 141 -11.73 5.21 -11.36
CA TYR A 141 -10.32 5.25 -10.92
C TYR A 141 -9.32 4.76 -11.97
N PHE A 142 -9.75 4.50 -13.20
CA PHE A 142 -8.87 4.00 -14.26
C PHE A 142 -7.65 4.92 -14.47
N ASP A 143 -7.91 6.22 -14.66
CA ASP A 143 -6.85 7.21 -14.90
C ASP A 143 -5.93 7.40 -13.67
N ASP A 144 -6.45 7.15 -12.47
CA ASP A 144 -5.66 7.25 -11.24
C ASP A 144 -4.67 6.08 -11.14
N CYS A 145 -5.08 4.87 -11.52
CA CYS A 145 -4.20 3.70 -11.56
C CYS A 145 -3.18 3.77 -12.71
N ASP A 146 -3.59 4.28 -13.88
CA ASP A 146 -2.68 4.56 -14.99
C ASP A 146 -1.58 5.55 -14.58
N GLN A 147 -1.96 6.66 -13.95
CA GLN A 147 -1.02 7.66 -13.46
C GLN A 147 -0.15 7.14 -12.30
N PHE A 148 -0.70 6.37 -11.36
CA PHE A 148 0.07 5.72 -10.32
C PHE A 148 1.19 4.85 -10.94
N CYS A 149 0.84 4.02 -11.92
CA CYS A 149 1.79 3.13 -12.55
C CYS A 149 2.86 3.88 -13.35
N GLU A 150 2.49 4.86 -14.17
CA GLU A 150 3.42 5.66 -14.97
C GLU A 150 4.37 6.48 -14.11
N ARG A 151 3.83 7.15 -13.08
CA ARG A 151 4.56 8.13 -12.30
C ARG A 151 5.40 7.52 -11.20
N TRP A 152 4.93 6.45 -10.54
CA TRP A 152 5.50 6.00 -9.27
C TRP A 152 5.98 4.55 -9.30
N ASP A 153 5.22 3.61 -9.87
CA ASP A 153 5.57 2.18 -9.88
C ASP A 153 6.70 1.91 -10.90
N GLN A 154 6.39 1.98 -12.20
CA GLN A 154 7.32 1.55 -13.26
C GLN A 154 8.63 2.36 -13.30
N SER A 155 8.62 3.59 -12.79
CA SER A 155 9.77 4.49 -12.80
C SER A 155 10.70 4.31 -11.58
N SER A 156 10.38 3.40 -10.66
CA SER A 156 11.07 3.19 -9.39
C SER A 156 12.02 2.00 -9.42
N PHE A 157 12.97 2.01 -10.35
CA PHE A 157 13.99 0.96 -10.52
C PHE A 157 15.43 1.54 -10.69
N ASP A 158 15.64 2.80 -10.32
CA ASP A 158 16.86 3.55 -10.63
C ASP A 158 17.85 3.54 -9.44
N PRO A 159 19.01 2.87 -9.53
CA PRO A 159 19.97 2.81 -8.41
C PRO A 159 20.56 4.17 -8.02
N ASP A 160 20.49 5.17 -8.90
CA ASP A 160 21.04 6.51 -8.67
C ASP A 160 19.97 7.51 -8.19
N TYR A 161 18.72 7.08 -8.00
CA TYR A 161 17.64 7.95 -7.53
C TYR A 161 17.81 8.30 -6.05
N ASP A 162 17.83 9.60 -5.75
CA ASP A 162 17.85 10.12 -4.39
C ASP A 162 16.56 9.73 -3.65
N THR A 163 16.64 8.67 -2.85
CA THR A 163 15.51 7.97 -2.23
C THR A 163 15.43 8.28 -0.75
N LEU A 164 14.24 8.61 -0.24
CA LEU A 164 14.03 8.86 1.18
C LEU A 164 14.03 7.53 1.97
N PRO A 165 14.56 7.51 3.21
CA PRO A 165 14.66 6.28 3.99
C PRO A 165 13.31 5.86 4.58
N ILE A 166 13.18 4.60 5.00
CA ILE A 166 11.93 4.06 5.55
C ILE A 166 11.42 4.82 6.79
N GLU A 167 12.32 5.33 7.62
CA GLU A 167 12.00 6.13 8.81
C GLU A 167 11.25 7.42 8.44
N PHE A 168 11.54 8.00 7.27
CA PHE A 168 10.83 9.17 6.76
C PHE A 168 9.35 8.86 6.52
N PHE A 169 9.04 7.65 6.04
CA PHE A 169 7.67 7.25 5.73
C PHE A 169 6.89 6.71 6.91
N ARG A 170 7.56 6.37 8.02
CA ARG A 170 6.91 5.83 9.23
C ARG A 170 5.70 6.65 9.69
N PRO A 171 5.76 8.00 9.82
CA PRO A 171 4.62 8.78 10.27
C PRO A 171 3.37 8.63 9.38
N PHE A 172 3.54 8.53 8.06
CA PHE A 172 2.43 8.37 7.12
C PHE A 172 1.75 7.01 7.28
N VAL A 173 2.54 5.95 7.42
CA VAL A 173 2.02 4.59 7.65
C VAL A 173 1.31 4.52 8.99
N ILE A 174 1.92 5.03 10.06
CA ILE A 174 1.28 5.03 11.38
C ILE A 174 -0.03 5.83 11.37
N GLU A 175 -0.08 6.97 10.69
CA GLU A 175 -1.32 7.74 10.54
C GLU A 175 -2.42 6.89 9.89
N VAL A 176 -2.16 6.23 8.75
CA VAL A 176 -3.13 5.38 8.06
C VAL A 176 -3.63 4.25 8.97
N PHE A 177 -2.72 3.46 9.55
CA PHE A 177 -3.08 2.30 10.35
C PHE A 177 -3.60 2.63 11.77
N SER A 178 -3.56 3.90 12.18
CA SER A 178 -4.21 4.40 13.40
C SER A 178 -5.70 4.69 13.23
N ARG A 179 -6.19 4.74 11.98
CA ARG A 179 -7.59 5.05 11.68
C ARG A 179 -8.52 3.92 12.13
N LYS A 180 -9.77 4.28 12.40
CA LYS A 180 -10.83 3.30 12.59
C LYS A 180 -11.02 2.51 11.28
N ALA A 181 -10.86 1.19 11.35
CA ALA A 181 -11.05 0.33 10.20
C ALA A 181 -12.46 0.49 9.60
N TYR A 182 -12.51 0.62 8.28
CA TYR A 182 -13.72 0.83 7.48
C TYR A 182 -14.54 2.07 7.88
N ASP A 183 -13.89 3.12 8.40
CA ASP A 183 -14.56 4.39 8.65
C ASP A 183 -15.12 4.97 7.33
N PRO A 184 -16.44 5.20 7.21
CA PRO A 184 -17.04 5.75 6.00
C PRO A 184 -16.44 7.11 5.59
N ALA A 185 -15.98 7.91 6.55
CA ALA A 185 -15.32 9.19 6.28
C ALA A 185 -13.94 9.04 5.62
N VAL A 186 -13.32 7.85 5.76
CA VAL A 186 -12.05 7.50 5.11
C VAL A 186 -12.30 6.82 3.77
N ILE A 187 -13.15 5.78 3.74
CA ILE A 187 -13.34 4.93 2.55
C ILE A 187 -13.86 5.73 1.35
N ARG A 188 -14.81 6.66 1.54
CA ARG A 188 -15.31 7.59 0.51
C ARG A 188 -15.47 6.97 -0.90
N PRO A 189 -16.39 5.99 -1.06
CA PRO A 189 -16.58 5.31 -2.35
C PRO A 189 -16.96 6.27 -3.48
N GLY A 190 -16.40 6.05 -4.66
CA GLY A 190 -16.58 6.89 -5.86
C GLY A 190 -15.93 8.28 -5.80
N GLU A 191 -15.37 8.70 -4.67
CA GLU A 191 -14.68 9.99 -4.55
C GLU A 191 -13.26 9.90 -5.12
N ARG A 192 -12.83 10.98 -5.80
CA ARG A 192 -11.47 11.13 -6.31
C ARG A 192 -10.79 12.33 -5.68
N VAL A 193 -9.60 12.09 -5.14
CA VAL A 193 -8.66 13.12 -4.70
C VAL A 193 -7.51 13.18 -5.72
N PRO A 194 -6.99 14.37 -6.08
CA PRO A 194 -5.85 14.49 -6.98
C PRO A 194 -4.67 13.63 -6.51
N LEU A 195 -4.12 12.85 -7.45
CA LEU A 195 -2.93 12.03 -7.21
C LEU A 195 -1.68 12.89 -6.96
N VAL A 196 -1.63 14.07 -7.57
CA VAL A 196 -0.55 15.05 -7.45
C VAL A 196 -1.07 16.40 -6.97
N ASN A 197 -0.25 17.12 -6.20
CA ASN A 197 -0.52 18.48 -5.79
C ASN A 197 0.71 19.36 -6.07
N PRO A 198 0.71 20.14 -7.18
CA PRO A 198 1.86 20.96 -7.57
C PRO A 198 2.28 22.01 -6.54
N GLU A 199 1.35 22.50 -5.71
CA GLU A 199 1.67 23.47 -4.67
C GLU A 199 2.42 22.79 -3.52
N ILE A 200 1.93 21.65 -3.03
CA ILE A 200 2.62 20.85 -2.01
C ILE A 200 3.96 20.34 -2.55
N ALA A 201 4.02 19.93 -3.82
CA ALA A 201 5.25 19.49 -4.47
C ALA A 201 6.33 20.59 -4.45
N ARG A 202 5.97 21.83 -4.80
CA ARG A 202 6.90 22.97 -4.72
C ARG A 202 7.39 23.22 -3.30
N GLN A 203 6.50 23.13 -2.31
CA GLN A 203 6.86 23.31 -0.90
C GLN A 203 7.85 22.23 -0.44
N ARG A 204 7.61 20.96 -0.80
CA ARG A 204 8.48 19.83 -0.48
C ARG A 204 9.84 19.88 -1.20
N ALA A 205 9.90 20.46 -2.40
CA ALA A 205 11.15 20.66 -3.13
C ALA A 205 12.03 21.78 -2.57
N SER A 206 11.43 22.70 -1.78
CA SER A 206 12.14 23.83 -1.15
C SER A 206 12.57 23.58 0.30
N ALA A 207 12.20 22.43 0.87
CA ALA A 207 12.50 22.02 2.25
C ALA A 207 13.73 21.12 2.30
#